data_AF-X1LPV1-F1
#
_entry.id   AF-X1LPV1-F1
#
_cell.length_a   1.000
_cell.length_b   1.000
_cell.length_c   1.000
_cell.angle_alpha   90.00
_cell.angle_beta   90.00
_cell.angle_gamma   90.00
#
_symmetry.space_group_name_H-M   'P 1'
#
loop_
_entity.id
_entity.type
_entity.pdbx_description
1 polymer ?
#
loop_
_entity_poly.entity_id
_entity_poly.type
_entity_poly.pdbx_seq_one_letter_code
_entity_poly.pdbx_strand_id
1 'polypeptide(L)' 'MNDKAAKESLLEVKEVLNELKIKFWLTWGTLLGAVRDKGFIPWDTHIDLKMFAEGWNPSVLGLL' A
#
# COMPACT_ATOMS: atom_id res chain seq x y z
N MET A 1 -6.89 -7.95 -10.70
CA MET A 1 -5.44 -7.74 -10.47
C MET A 1 -4.73 -9.11 -10.45
N ASN A 2 -3.40 -9.20 -10.62
CA ASN A 2 -2.69 -10.42 -10.23
C ASN A 2 -2.41 -10.36 -8.72
N ASP A 3 -3.22 -11.07 -7.94
CA ASP A 3 -3.19 -10.99 -6.47
C ASP A 3 -1.84 -11.37 -5.87
N LYS A 4 -1.12 -12.30 -6.49
CA LYS A 4 0.21 -12.70 -6.02
C LYS A 4 1.20 -11.55 -6.18
N ALA A 5 1.29 -11.00 -7.39
CA ALA A 5 2.19 -9.88 -7.68
C ALA A 5 1.83 -8.64 -6.83
N ALA A 6 0.54 -8.35 -6.69
CA ALA A 6 0.04 -7.25 -5.86
C ALA A 6 0.45 -7.40 -4.38
N LYS A 7 0.34 -8.61 -3.84
CA LYS A 7 0.78 -8.90 -2.47
C LYS A 7 2.29 -8.75 -2.31
N GLU A 8 3.07 -9.22 -3.28
CA GLU A 8 4.53 -9.07 -3.29
C GLU A 8 4.92 -7.59 -3.31
N SER A 9 4.35 -6.78 -4.22
CA SER A 9 4.58 -5.33 -4.26
C SER A 9 4.17 -4.62 -2.97
N LEU A 10 3.03 -4.99 -2.36
CA LEU A 10 2.60 -4.41 -1.08
C LEU A 10 3.58 -4.74 0.06
N LEU A 11 4.16 -5.94 0.07
CA LEU A 11 5.17 -6.32 1.05
C LEU A 11 6.48 -5.56 0.83
N GLU A 12 6.93 -5.40 -0.40
CA GLU A 12 8.13 -4.62 -0.73
C GLU A 12 7.98 -3.15 -0.31
N VAL A 13 6.85 -2.51 -0.65
CA VAL A 13 6.56 -1.13 -0.24
C VAL A 13 6.51 -1.00 1.28
N LYS A 14 5.92 -1.99 1.97
CA LYS A 14 5.90 -2.03 3.43
C LYS A 14 7.32 -2.04 4.02
N GLU A 15 8.23 -2.85 3.47
CA GLU A 15 9.61 -2.90 3.98
C GLU A 15 10.31 -1.54 3.82
N VAL A 16 10.19 -0.89 2.65
CA VAL A 16 10.74 0.45 2.41
C VAL A 16 10.18 1.48 3.39
N LEU A 17 8.85 1.51 3.58
CA LEU A 17 8.22 2.46 4.50
C LEU A 17 8.60 2.20 5.96
N ASN A 18 8.81 0.93 6.35
CA ASN A 18 9.29 0.57 7.68
C ASN A 18 10.74 1.04 7.92
N GLU A 19 11.64 0.86 6.94
CA GLU A 19 13.02 1.34 7.02
C GLU A 19 13.08 2.87 7.19
N LEU A 20 12.20 3.58 6.48
CA LEU A 20 12.04 5.04 6.59
C LEU A 20 11.25 5.48 7.83
N LYS A 21 10.75 4.54 8.63
CA LYS A 21 9.89 4.79 9.82
C LYS A 21 8.63 5.60 9.49
N ILE A 22 8.11 5.47 8.27
CA ILE A 22 6.89 6.13 7.82
C ILE A 22 5.70 5.27 8.22
N LYS A 23 4.82 5.83 9.04
CA LYS A 23 3.55 5.19 9.38
C LYS A 23 2.60 5.27 8.19
N PHE A 24 2.07 4.13 7.78
CA PHE A 24 1.11 4.01 6.69
C PHE A 24 0.00 3.02 7.05
N TRP A 25 -1.09 3.03 6.26
CA TRP A 25 -2.19 2.08 6.39
C TRP A 25 -2.84 1.83 5.02
N LEU A 26 -3.51 0.68 4.90
CA LEU A 26 -4.38 0.39 3.76
C LEU A 26 -5.57 1.34 3.77
N THR A 27 -6.03 1.81 2.62
CA THR A 27 -7.23 2.65 2.51
C THR A 27 -8.17 2.12 1.43
N TRP A 28 -9.37 2.73 1.33
CA TRP A 28 -10.33 2.51 0.24
C TRP A 28 -10.64 1.03 -0.03
N GLY A 29 -10.61 0.60 -1.30
CA GLY A 29 -10.93 -0.76 -1.73
C GLY A 29 -9.98 -1.79 -1.15
N THR A 30 -8.71 -1.44 -0.98
CA THR A 30 -7.69 -2.31 -0.40
C THR A 30 -7.96 -2.61 1.07
N LEU A 31 -8.31 -1.60 1.88
CA LEU A 31 -8.69 -1.81 3.28
C LEU A 31 -9.98 -2.61 3.41
N LEU A 32 -10.99 -2.27 2.59
CA LEU A 32 -12.27 -2.98 2.61
C LEU A 32 -12.10 -4.45 2.26
N GLY A 33 -11.34 -4.77 1.20
CA GLY A 33 -11.03 -6.14 0.81
C GLY A 33 -10.34 -6.91 1.93
N ALA A 34 -9.33 -6.31 2.58
CA ALA A 34 -8.60 -6.95 3.67
C ALA A 34 -9.52 -7.34 4.84
N VAL A 35 -10.50 -6.51 5.16
CA VAL A 35 -11.44 -6.77 6.27
C VAL A 35 -12.56 -7.72 5.86
N ARG A 36 -13.24 -7.45 4.73
CA ARG A 36 -14.45 -8.14 4.26
C ARG A 36 -14.13 -9.48 3.61
N ASP A 37 -13.20 -9.47 2.67
CA ASP A 37 -12.91 -10.62 1.79
C ASP A 37 -11.66 -11.40 2.25
N LYS A 38 -10.96 -10.89 3.27
CA LYS A 38 -9.65 -11.41 3.74
C LYS A 38 -8.60 -11.46 2.62
N GLY A 39 -8.70 -10.53 1.68
CA GLY A 39 -7.87 -10.47 0.48
C GLY A 39 -8.10 -9.19 -0.32
N PHE A 40 -7.80 -9.21 -1.61
CA PHE A 40 -8.16 -8.11 -2.51
C PHE A 40 -9.59 -8.29 -3.02
N ILE A 41 -10.25 -7.19 -3.37
CA ILE A 41 -11.54 -7.23 -4.04
C ILE A 41 -11.30 -7.74 -5.48
N PRO A 42 -12.01 -8.80 -5.97
CA PRO A 42 -11.63 -9.48 -7.21
C PRO A 42 -11.59 -8.61 -8.47
N TRP A 43 -12.46 -7.59 -8.54
CA TRP A 43 -12.53 -6.65 -9.66
C TRP A 43 -11.73 -5.37 -9.44
N ASP A 44 -11.12 -5.18 -8.27
CA ASP A 44 -10.23 -4.05 -8.03
C ASP A 44 -8.88 -4.30 -8.70
N THR A 45 -8.28 -3.22 -9.18
CA THR A 45 -7.04 -3.25 -9.98
C THR A 45 -5.92 -2.44 -9.37
N HIS A 46 -6.16 -1.82 -8.20
CA HIS A 46 -5.21 -0.95 -7.54
C HIS A 46 -4.95 -1.40 -6.09
N ILE A 47 -3.84 -0.93 -5.54
CA ILE A 47 -3.54 -0.99 -4.11
C ILE A 47 -3.47 0.45 -3.61
N ASP A 48 -4.28 0.77 -2.61
CA ASP A 48 -4.32 2.10 -2.02
C ASP A 48 -3.67 2.10 -0.63
N LEU A 49 -2.66 2.96 -0.48
CA LEU A 49 -2.01 3.26 0.80
C LEU A 49 -2.21 4.74 1.15
N LYS A 50 -2.26 5.03 2.45
CA LYS A 50 -2.15 6.38 2.99
C LYS A 50 -1.05 6.44 4.04
N MET A 51 -0.48 7.62 4.19
CA MET A 51 0.49 7.97 5.22
C MET A 51 0.16 9.35 5.79
N PHE A 52 0.76 9.68 6.92
CA PHE A 52 0.71 11.04 7.46
C PHE A 52 1.53 11.99 6.58
N ALA A 53 1.12 13.26 6.50
CA ALA A 53 1.81 14.27 5.69
C ALA A 53 3.24 14.54 6.22
N GLU A 54 3.47 14.33 7.51
CA GLU A 54 4.78 14.44 8.16
C GLU A 54 5.76 13.36 7.69
N GLY A 55 5.26 12.21 7.23
CA GLY A 55 6.06 11.15 6.62
C GLY A 55 6.36 11.38 5.14
N TRP A 56 5.83 12.46 4.54
CA TRP A 56 6.03 12.76 3.14
C TRP A 56 7.42 13.32 2.88
N ASN A 57 8.15 12.67 1.96
CA ASN A 57 9.38 13.19 1.38
C ASN A 57 9.33 12.99 -0.14
N PRO A 58 9.51 14.05 -0.95
CA PRO A 58 9.48 13.96 -2.42
C PRO A 58 10.42 12.91 -3.02
N SER A 59 11.55 12.62 -2.36
CA SER A 59 12.51 11.62 -2.85
C SER A 59 11.99 10.18 -2.77
N VAL A 60 10.98 9.91 -1.93
CA VAL A 60 10.41 8.56 -1.73
C VAL A 60 9.63 8.08 -2.95
N LEU A 61 9.12 8.98 -3.79
CA LEU A 61 8.40 8.64 -5.01
C LEU A 61 9.27 8.67 -6.27
N GLY A 62 10.58 8.91 -6.16
CA GLY A 62 11.44 9.14 -7.32
C GLY A 62 10.96 10.30 -8.20
N LEU A 63 10.20 11.25 -7.62
CA LEU A 63 9.68 12.43 -8.32
C LEU A 63 10.70 13.57 -8.39
N LEU A 64 11.89 13.41 -7.80
CA LEU A 64 13.08 14.24 -7.97
C LEU A 64 14.33 13.38 -7.78
#